data_AF-A0A1F3SW39-F1
#
_entry.id   AF-A0A1F3SW39-F1
#
_cell.length_a   1.000
_cell.length_b   1.000
_cell.length_c   1.000
_cell.angle_alpha   90.00
_cell.angle_beta   90.00
_cell.angle_gamma   90.00
#
_symmetry.space_group_name_H-M   'P 1'
#
loop_
_entity.id
_entity.type
_entity.pdbx_description
1 polymer ?
#
loop_
_entity_poly.entity_id
_entity_poly.type
_entity_poly.pdbx_seq_one_letter_code
_entity_poly.pdbx_strand_id
1 'polypeptide(L)'
;MRVSEKLIQRLVQSIFRDLKAQNMITFKDKEEKVFHRACEIIYNEYSREAQLDAQVNKMMDDLERQNPGEFQRHKMFPLLKKRLAKEKGVVL
;
A
#
# COMPACT_ATOMS: atom_id res chain seq x y z
N MET A 1 -5.91 -1.95 -6.72
CA MET A 1 -6.66 -0.68 -6.61
C MET A 1 -6.09 0.34 -7.57
N ARG A 2 -6.92 1.08 -8.34
CA ARG A 2 -6.46 2.26 -9.10
C ARG A 2 -6.56 3.47 -8.18
N VAL A 3 -5.52 3.73 -7.40
CA VAL A 3 -5.48 4.94 -6.57
C VAL A 3 -5.31 6.13 -7.52
N SER A 4 -6.25 7.07 -7.49
CA SER A 4 -6.18 8.25 -8.35
C SER A 4 -5.10 9.19 -7.81
N GLU A 5 -4.11 9.55 -8.63
CA GLU A 5 -3.00 10.45 -8.23
C GLU A 5 -3.51 11.74 -7.57
N LYS A 6 -4.65 12.26 -8.03
CA LYS A 6 -5.30 13.45 -7.46
C LYS A 6 -5.72 13.27 -6.00
N LEU A 7 -6.11 12.05 -5.59
CA LEU A 7 -6.44 11.75 -4.20
C LEU A 7 -5.19 11.70 -3.32
N ILE A 8 -4.11 11.09 -3.83
CA ILE A 8 -2.80 11.07 -3.12
C ILE A 8 -2.30 12.49 -2.91
N GLN A 9 -2.33 13.33 -3.95
CA GLN A 9 -1.92 14.73 -3.84
C GLN A 9 -2.76 15.51 -2.82
N ARG A 10 -4.09 15.34 -2.82
CA ARG A 10 -4.96 15.98 -1.82
C ARG A 10 -4.66 15.53 -0.39
N LEU A 11 -4.37 14.24 -0.21
CA LEU A 11 -4.07 13.66 1.08
C LEU A 11 -2.71 14.14 1.62
N VAL A 12 -1.70 14.22 0.75
CA VAL A 12 -0.41 14.82 1.10
C VAL A 12 -0.58 16.31 1.43
N GLN A 13 -1.40 17.05 0.68
CA GLN A 13 -1.66 18.46 0.95
C GLN A 13 -2.32 18.68 2.32
N SER A 14 -3.32 17.87 2.69
CA SER A 14 -3.95 18.00 4.01
C SER A 14 -2.96 17.69 5.12
N ILE A 15 -2.16 16.62 4.98
CA ILE A 15 -1.13 16.27 5.96
C ILE A 15 -0.10 17.40 6.11
N PHE A 16 0.39 17.96 5.01
CA PHE A 16 1.36 19.06 5.05
C PHE A 16 0.76 20.30 5.70
N ARG A 17 -0.51 20.62 5.40
CA ARG A 17 -1.20 21.76 6.01
C ARG A 17 -1.35 21.56 7.52
N ASP A 18 -1.78 20.38 7.96
CA ASP A 18 -2.03 20.09 9.36
C ASP A 18 -0.72 20.05 10.16
N LEU A 19 0.34 19.46 9.58
CA LEU A 19 1.67 19.45 10.18
C LEU A 19 2.32 20.85 10.22
N LYS A 20 2.08 21.70 9.21
CA LYS A 20 2.47 23.13 9.25
C LYS A 20 1.72 23.89 10.34
N ALA A 21 0.42 23.64 10.49
CA ALA A 21 -0.40 24.28 11.52
C ALA A 21 0.09 23.93 12.95
N GLN A 22 0.67 22.74 13.12
CA GLN A 22 1.27 22.30 14.38
C GLN A 22 2.74 22.73 14.57
N ASN A 23 3.32 23.50 13.63
CA ASN A 23 4.75 23.89 13.62
C ASN A 23 5.73 22.71 13.77
N MET A 24 5.33 21.50 13.36
CA MET A 24 6.12 20.28 13.56
C MET A 24 7.11 19.97 12.42
N ILE A 25 7.17 20.79 11.37
CA ILE A 25 8.03 20.52 10.21
C ILE A 25 8.96 21.69 9.89
N THR A 26 10.24 21.38 9.79
CA THR A 26 11.22 22.19 9.08
C THR A 26 11.55 21.53 7.75
N PHE A 27 11.26 22.21 6.64
CA PHE A 27 11.62 21.69 5.32
C PHE A 27 13.13 21.81 5.11
N LYS A 28 13.80 20.70 4.80
CA LYS A 28 15.23 20.67 4.44
C LYS A 28 15.50 21.24 3.03
N ASP A 29 14.49 21.33 2.18
CA ASP A 29 14.57 21.75 0.78
C ASP A 29 13.24 22.42 0.37
N LYS A 30 13.09 22.85 -0.88
CA LYS A 30 11.86 23.46 -1.39
C LYS A 30 10.65 22.55 -1.15
N GLU A 31 9.54 23.14 -0.70
CA GLU A 31 8.31 22.42 -0.35
C GLU A 31 7.80 21.52 -1.48
N GLU A 32 7.88 21.97 -2.73
CA GLU A 32 7.50 21.18 -3.92
C GLU A 32 8.27 19.86 -4.04
N LYS A 33 9.59 19.86 -3.77
CA LYS A 33 10.40 18.64 -3.82
C LYS A 33 9.96 17.65 -2.74
N VAL A 34 9.72 18.16 -1.53
CA VAL A 34 9.29 17.32 -0.39
C VAL A 34 7.89 16.76 -0.65
N PHE A 35 7.00 17.57 -1.24
CA PHE A 35 5.66 17.17 -1.65
C PHE A 35 5.67 16.07 -2.72
N HIS A 36 6.46 16.24 -3.79
CA HIS A 36 6.63 15.22 -4.82
C HIS A 36 7.18 13.92 -4.24
N ARG A 37 8.20 14.02 -3.37
CA ARG A 37 8.77 12.83 -2.72
C ARG A 37 7.76 12.11 -1.82
N ALA A 38 6.93 12.86 -1.08
CA ALA A 38 5.87 12.28 -0.26
C ALA A 38 4.82 11.57 -1.11
N CYS A 39 4.42 12.16 -2.24
CA CYS A 39 3.51 11.53 -3.19
C CYS A 39 4.11 10.22 -3.76
N GLU A 40 5.39 10.23 -4.14
CA GLU A 40 6.09 9.03 -4.62
C GLU A 40 6.14 7.91 -3.57
N ILE A 41 6.43 8.24 -2.31
CA ILE A 41 6.46 7.26 -1.22
C ILE A 41 5.10 6.59 -1.07
N ILE A 42 4.03 7.37 -0.99
CA ILE A 42 2.67 6.84 -0.86
C ILE A 42 2.29 5.99 -2.08
N TYR A 43 2.61 6.47 -3.28
CA TYR A 43 2.35 5.72 -4.51
C TYR A 43 3.08 4.38 -4.53
N ASN A 44 4.36 4.37 -4.13
CA ASN A 44 5.16 3.16 -4.05
C ASN A 44 4.61 2.16 -3.02
N GLU A 45 4.14 2.64 -1.87
CA GLU A 45 3.52 1.79 -0.85
C GLU A 45 2.21 1.16 -1.36
N TYR A 46 1.33 1.94 -2.01
CA TYR A 46 0.13 1.39 -2.65
C TYR A 46 0.45 0.40 -3.77
N SER A 47 1.50 0.67 -4.55
CA SER A 47 1.96 -0.24 -5.60
C SER A 47 2.47 -1.55 -5.01
N ARG A 48 3.23 -1.50 -3.90
CA ARG A 48 3.67 -2.68 -3.16
C ARG A 48 2.51 -3.49 -2.62
N GLU A 49 1.49 -2.85 -2.07
CA GLU A 49 0.28 -3.54 -1.60
C GLU A 49 -0.46 -4.20 -2.78
N ALA A 50 -0.62 -3.51 -3.91
CA ALA A 50 -1.24 -4.08 -5.09
C ALA A 50 -0.46 -5.28 -5.65
N GLN A 51 0.87 -5.23 -5.61
CA GLN A 51 1.73 -6.36 -5.99
C GLN A 51 1.60 -7.52 -5.01
N LEU A 52 1.45 -7.24 -3.71
CA LEU A 52 1.20 -8.25 -2.69
C LEU A 52 -0.12 -8.97 -2.99
N ASP A 53 -1.20 -8.23 -3.28
CA ASP A 53 -2.50 -8.81 -3.62
C ASP A 53 -2.44 -9.68 -4.88
N ALA A 54 -1.70 -9.24 -5.91
CA ALA A 54 -1.51 -10.03 -7.13
C ALA A 54 -0.76 -11.35 -6.83
N GLN A 55 0.25 -11.32 -5.94
CA GLN A 55 0.99 -12.52 -5.54
C GLN A 55 0.16 -13.47 -4.69
N VAL A 56 -0.62 -12.92 -3.75
CA VAL A 56 -1.56 -13.72 -2.95
C VAL A 56 -2.54 -14.41 -3.88
N ASN A 57 -3.15 -13.70 -4.84
CA ASN A 57 -4.07 -14.32 -5.80
C ASN A 57 -3.42 -15.44 -6.62
N LYS A 58 -2.18 -15.25 -7.08
CA LYS A 58 -1.46 -16.30 -7.82
C LYS A 58 -1.22 -17.55 -6.96
N MET A 59 -0.78 -17.36 -5.70
CA MET A 59 -0.60 -18.48 -4.76
C MET A 59 -1.93 -19.19 -4.46
N MET A 60 -3.01 -18.43 -4.37
CA MET A 60 -4.35 -18.99 -4.16
C MET A 60 -4.78 -19.86 -5.35
N ASP A 61 -4.57 -19.40 -6.58
CA ASP A 61 -4.89 -20.15 -7.79
C ASP A 61 -4.06 -21.44 -7.90
N ASP A 62 -2.78 -21.40 -7.53
CA ASP A 62 -1.90 -22.57 -7.51
C ASP A 62 -2.33 -23.60 -6.45
N LEU A 63 -2.71 -23.14 -5.25
CA LEU A 63 -3.21 -24.00 -4.16
C LEU A 63 -4.56 -24.64 -4.50
N GLU A 64 -5.46 -23.88 -5.14
CA GLU A 64 -6.77 -24.37 -5.60
C GLU A 64 -6.63 -25.46 -6.66
N ARG A 65 -5.67 -25.31 -7.58
CA ARG A 65 -5.33 -26.35 -8.59
C ARG A 65 -4.77 -27.62 -7.97
N GLN A 66 -3.98 -27.51 -6.89
CA GLN A 66 -3.38 -28.67 -6.22
C GLN A 66 -4.36 -29.40 -5.30
N ASN A 67 -5.36 -28.70 -4.74
CA ASN A 67 -6.32 -29.24 -3.78
C ASN A 67 -7.78 -28.89 -4.17
N PRO A 68 -8.32 -29.50 -5.24
CA PRO A 68 -9.69 -29.27 -5.65
C PRO A 68 -10.68 -29.84 -4.60
N GLY A 69 -11.62 -29.02 -4.13
CA GLY A 69 -12.79 -29.46 -3.35
C GLY A 69 -12.91 -28.94 -1.90
N GLU A 70 -11.82 -28.56 -1.23
CA GLU A 70 -11.86 -28.04 0.16
C GLU A 70 -11.36 -26.59 0.31
N PHE A 71 -11.07 -25.92 -0.80
CA PHE A 71 -10.39 -24.63 -0.77
C PHE A 71 -11.31 -23.45 -0.47
N GLN A 72 -11.35 -23.02 0.80
CA GLN A 72 -12.12 -21.85 1.23
C GLN A 72 -11.36 -20.54 0.92
N ARG A 73 -11.40 -20.11 -0.35
CA ARG A 73 -10.67 -18.94 -0.87
C ARG A 73 -10.79 -17.69 0.00
N HIS A 74 -12.01 -17.38 0.47
CA HIS A 74 -12.26 -16.18 1.27
C HIS A 74 -11.58 -16.20 2.65
N LYS A 75 -11.36 -17.38 3.27
CA LYS A 75 -10.67 -17.50 4.57
C LYS A 75 -9.16 -17.53 4.41
N MET A 76 -8.71 -18.19 3.34
CA MET A 76 -7.29 -18.40 3.07
C MET A 76 -6.60 -17.14 2.55
N PHE A 77 -7.28 -16.32 1.74
CA PHE A 77 -6.75 -15.07 1.22
C PHE A 77 -6.25 -14.10 2.32
N PRO A 78 -7.04 -13.73 3.35
CA PRO A 78 -6.56 -12.83 4.39
C PRO A 78 -5.44 -13.43 5.25
N LEU A 79 -5.41 -14.76 5.44
CA LEU A 79 -4.33 -15.44 6.15
C LEU A 79 -3.01 -15.39 5.37
N LEU A 80 -3.06 -15.69 4.07
CA LEU A 80 -1.91 -15.61 3.16
C LEU A 80 -1.43 -14.17 2.99
N LYS A 81 -2.35 -13.21 2.81
CA LYS A 81 -2.01 -11.78 2.72
C LYS A 81 -1.29 -11.30 3.97
N LYS A 82 -1.78 -11.63 5.17
CA LYS A 82 -1.11 -11.28 6.44
C LYS A 82 0.28 -11.89 6.55
N ARG A 83 0.45 -13.17 6.19
CA ARG A 83 1.75 -13.84 6.24
C ARG A 83 2.76 -13.21 5.27
N LEU A 84 2.36 -13.04 4.01
CA LEU A 84 3.21 -12.45 2.98
C LEU A 84 3.55 -10.98 3.28
N ALA A 85 2.61 -10.21 3.84
CA ALA A 85 2.87 -8.85 4.28
C ALA A 85 3.98 -8.81 5.35
N LYS A 86 3.90 -9.71 6.35
CA LYS A 86 4.91 -9.83 7.40
C LYS A 86 6.29 -10.24 6.85
N GLU A 87 6.34 -11.20 5.94
CA GLU A 87 7.58 -11.66 5.32
C GLU A 87 8.23 -10.58 4.44
N LYS A 88 7.43 -9.73 3.78
CA LYS A 88 7.90 -8.67 2.89
C LYS A 88 8.05 -7.30 3.54
N GLY A 89 7.71 -7.17 4.81
CA GLY A 89 7.72 -5.89 5.53
C GLY A 89 6.73 -4.88 4.95
N VAL A 90 5.62 -5.33 4.35
CA VAL A 90 4.55 -4.46 3.85
C VAL A 90 3.57 -4.19 5.00
N VAL A 91 3.26 -2.92 5.23
CA VAL A 91 2.24 -2.51 6.21
C VAL A 91 0.86 -2.65 5.58
N LEU A 92 -0.05 -3.35 6.27
CA LEU A 92 -1.44 -3.58 5.85
C LEU A 92 -2.41 -2.61 6.52
#